data_AF-A0ABF7Q461-F1
#
_entry.id   AF-A0ABF7Q461-F1
#
_cell.length_a   1.000
_cell.length_b   1.000
_cell.length_c   1.000
_cell.angle_alpha   90.00
_cell.angle_beta   90.00
_cell.angle_gamma   90.00
#
_symmetry.space_group_name_H-M   'P 1'
#
loop_
_entity.id
_entity.type
_entity.pdbx_description
1 polymer ?
#
loop_
_entity_poly.entity_id
_entity_poly.type
_entity_poly.pdbx_seq_one_letter_code
_entity_poly.pdbx_strand_id
1 'polypeptide(L)'
;MKLFGSPLSGRVIKAAGLGAALILSASAVQAQSGPFAGFDGSWSGNGTVALSDGTTERIRCKASYKVAGANLKQSLQCASDSYKFLLSSDVTSQGDRISGNWSEASRNVNGELQGTAGNGQIDVFVQAAGFAASITLRTNGNKQVVQISSKGEIRGVNITMSKT
;
A
#
# COMPACT_ATOMS: atom_id res chain seq x y z
N MET A 1 48.29 -68.03 -45.67
CA MET A 1 47.83 -67.99 -47.08
C MET A 1 46.60 -68.87 -47.23
N LYS A 2 45.41 -68.25 -47.36
CA LYS A 2 44.24 -68.64 -48.18
C LYS A 2 43.03 -67.81 -47.74
N LEU A 3 42.58 -66.98 -48.66
CA LEU A 3 41.40 -66.11 -48.65
C LEU A 3 40.11 -66.93 -48.76
N PHE A 4 38.98 -66.43 -48.24
CA PHE A 4 37.58 -66.50 -48.70
C PHE A 4 36.74 -65.89 -47.54
N GLY A 5 35.82 -64.92 -47.64
CA GLY A 5 35.10 -64.31 -48.75
C GLY A 5 33.58 -64.34 -48.48
N SER A 6 33.03 -63.27 -47.86
CA SER A 6 31.63 -62.75 -47.95
C SER A 6 30.48 -63.50 -47.21
N PRO A 7 29.27 -62.91 -46.99
CA PRO A 7 28.80 -61.54 -47.25
C PRO A 7 28.13 -60.81 -46.07
N LEU A 8 27.95 -59.49 -46.26
CA LEU A 8 27.12 -58.57 -45.50
C LEU A 8 25.64 -59.00 -45.48
N SER A 9 25.00 -58.93 -44.31
CA SER A 9 23.54 -58.89 -44.21
C SER A 9 23.14 -57.72 -43.31
N GLY A 10 22.51 -56.74 -43.93
CA GLY A 10 22.18 -55.46 -43.31
C GLY A 10 21.02 -55.54 -42.33
N ARG A 11 21.08 -54.68 -41.31
CA ARG A 11 19.88 -54.07 -40.74
C ARG A 11 20.20 -52.62 -40.42
N VAL A 12 19.71 -51.75 -41.30
CA VAL A 12 19.52 -50.33 -41.04
C VAL A 12 18.31 -50.24 -40.10
N ILE A 13 18.51 -49.81 -38.85
CA ILE A 13 17.44 -49.22 -38.07
C ILE A 13 17.90 -47.83 -37.63
N LYS A 14 17.29 -46.87 -38.30
CA LYS A 14 17.26 -45.44 -38.01
C LYS A 14 16.69 -45.23 -36.60
N ALA A 15 17.28 -44.31 -35.84
CA ALA A 15 16.59 -43.12 -35.35
C ALA A 15 17.51 -42.37 -34.38
N ALA A 16 18.05 -41.26 -34.85
CA ALA A 16 18.51 -40.17 -34.00
C ALA A 16 17.29 -39.62 -33.24
N GLY A 17 17.18 -39.94 -31.95
CA GLY A 17 16.25 -39.28 -31.04
C GLY A 17 16.88 -38.00 -30.53
N LEU A 18 16.65 -36.90 -31.25
CA LEU A 18 16.96 -35.55 -30.83
C LEU A 18 16.35 -35.25 -29.45
N GLY A 19 17.17 -34.71 -28.56
CA GLY A 19 16.76 -34.30 -27.22
C GLY A 19 15.71 -33.19 -27.25
N ALA A 20 14.80 -33.24 -26.28
CA ALA A 20 13.98 -32.11 -25.88
C ALA A 20 13.88 -32.13 -24.35
N ALA A 21 14.90 -31.59 -23.68
CA ALA A 21 14.80 -31.23 -22.27
C ALA A 21 13.86 -30.02 -22.17
N LEU A 22 12.61 -30.26 -21.76
CA LEU A 22 11.66 -29.21 -21.43
C LEU A 22 12.14 -28.49 -20.15
N ILE A 23 12.93 -27.43 -20.33
CA ILE A 23 13.26 -26.50 -19.26
C ILE A 23 12.00 -25.67 -19.02
N LEU A 24 11.14 -26.10 -18.09
CA LEU A 24 10.07 -25.27 -17.57
C LEU A 24 10.71 -24.08 -16.87
N SER A 25 10.82 -22.98 -17.59
CA SER A 25 11.16 -21.67 -17.05
C SER A 25 9.98 -21.20 -16.21
N ALA A 26 9.93 -21.60 -14.94
CA ALA A 26 9.01 -21.04 -13.98
C ALA A 26 9.40 -19.57 -13.78
N SER A 27 8.80 -18.67 -14.55
CA SER A 27 8.81 -17.25 -14.23
C SER A 27 8.13 -17.09 -12.87
N ALA A 28 8.93 -16.88 -11.83
CA ALA A 28 8.43 -16.46 -10.53
C ALA A 28 7.71 -15.13 -10.74
N VAL A 29 6.38 -15.17 -10.81
CA VAL A 29 5.56 -13.97 -10.71
C VAL A 29 5.72 -13.52 -9.26
N GLN A 30 6.67 -12.63 -9.02
CA GLN A 30 6.72 -11.89 -7.77
C GLN A 30 5.39 -11.15 -7.70
N ALA A 31 4.51 -11.55 -6.79
CA ALA A 31 3.30 -10.80 -6.49
C ALA A 31 3.77 -9.43 -6.00
N GLN A 32 3.85 -8.47 -6.92
CA GLN A 32 4.22 -7.10 -6.60
C GLN A 32 3.19 -6.64 -5.59
N SER A 33 3.66 -6.41 -4.37
CA SER A 33 2.79 -6.01 -3.28
C SER A 33 1.99 -4.80 -3.74
N GLY A 34 0.65 -4.88 -3.67
CA GLY A 34 -0.22 -3.82 -4.17
C GLY A 34 0.13 -2.46 -3.54
N PRO A 35 -0.36 -1.35 -4.11
CA PRO A 35 0.00 0.01 -3.67
C PRO A 35 -0.29 0.27 -2.19
N PHE A 36 -1.26 -0.45 -1.62
CA PHE A 36 -1.67 -0.36 -0.22
C PHE A 36 -1.18 -1.53 0.65
N ALA A 37 -0.18 -2.28 0.18
CA ALA A 37 0.39 -3.38 0.95
C ALA A 37 0.87 -2.90 2.33
N GLY A 38 0.55 -3.69 3.35
CA GLY A 38 0.88 -3.37 4.74
C GLY A 38 -0.20 -2.57 5.49
N PHE A 39 -1.18 -1.97 4.82
CA PHE A 39 -2.18 -1.12 5.49
C PHE A 39 -3.40 -1.88 6.02
N ASP A 40 -3.85 -2.94 5.34
CA ASP A 40 -5.11 -3.64 5.66
C ASP A 40 -5.19 -4.06 7.14
N GLY A 41 -6.35 -3.85 7.76
CA GLY A 41 -6.61 -4.22 9.14
C GLY A 41 -6.84 -3.04 10.08
N SER A 42 -6.84 -3.34 11.38
CA SER A 42 -7.12 -2.39 12.46
C SER A 42 -5.83 -1.92 13.12
N TRP A 43 -5.81 -0.65 13.50
CA TRP A 43 -4.65 0.02 14.09
C TRP A 43 -5.09 0.87 15.27
N SER A 44 -4.24 0.96 16.28
CA SER A 44 -4.45 1.90 17.39
C SER A 44 -3.14 2.45 17.91
N GLY A 45 -3.20 3.65 18.48
CA GLY A 45 -2.02 4.27 19.06
C GLY A 45 -2.27 5.68 19.55
N ASN A 46 -1.17 6.40 19.71
CA ASN A 46 -1.16 7.73 20.31
C ASN A 46 -0.32 8.67 19.46
N GLY A 47 -0.48 9.96 19.70
CA GLY A 47 0.25 10.99 19.00
C GLY A 47 0.09 12.36 19.65
N THR A 48 0.38 13.38 18.86
CA THR A 48 0.15 14.77 19.20
C THR A 48 -0.56 15.50 18.07
N VAL A 49 -1.37 16.49 18.42
CA VAL A 49 -1.96 17.49 17.50
C VAL A 49 -1.46 18.87 17.90
N ALA A 50 -0.92 19.62 16.95
CA ALA A 50 -0.50 21.01 17.12
C ALA A 50 -1.55 21.92 16.48
N LEU A 51 -1.99 22.93 17.22
CA LEU A 51 -3.03 23.87 16.82
C LEU A 51 -2.44 25.23 16.42
N SER A 52 -3.24 26.06 15.75
CA SER A 52 -2.81 27.36 15.24
C SER A 52 -2.52 28.41 16.32
N ASP A 53 -3.03 28.21 17.54
CA ASP A 53 -2.76 29.03 18.71
C ASP A 53 -1.42 28.70 19.40
N GLY A 54 -0.69 27.71 18.88
CA GLY A 54 0.59 27.25 19.42
C GLY A 54 0.46 26.12 20.45
N THR A 55 -0.74 25.73 20.83
CA THR A 55 -0.95 24.60 21.75
C THR A 55 -0.64 23.27 21.06
N THR A 56 -0.22 22.30 21.87
CA THR A 56 -0.01 20.93 21.43
C THR A 56 -0.66 20.00 22.43
N GLU A 57 -1.53 19.12 21.94
CA GLU A 57 -2.27 18.18 22.77
C GLU A 57 -1.92 16.74 22.44
N ARG A 58 -2.02 15.87 23.44
CA ARG A 58 -1.93 14.43 23.23
C ARG A 58 -3.21 13.92 22.61
N ILE A 59 -3.09 13.06 21.61
CA ILE A 59 -4.22 12.47 20.92
C ILE A 59 -4.13 10.95 20.92
N ARG A 60 -5.28 10.27 21.01
CA ARG A 60 -5.40 8.82 20.85
C ARG A 60 -6.14 8.54 19.55
N CYS A 61 -5.64 7.59 18.79
CA CYS A 61 -6.19 7.28 17.47
C CYS A 61 -6.49 5.80 17.30
N LYS A 62 -7.56 5.52 16.55
CA LYS A 62 -7.91 4.21 16.03
C LYS A 62 -8.17 4.32 14.54
N ALA A 63 -7.59 3.45 13.75
CA ALA A 63 -7.81 3.39 12.32
C ALA A 63 -8.25 1.99 11.89
N SER A 64 -9.05 1.93 10.82
CA SER A 64 -9.41 0.70 10.13
C SER A 64 -9.19 0.92 8.65
N TYR A 65 -8.50 -0.02 8.01
CA TYR A 65 -8.28 -0.04 6.57
C TYR A 65 -8.87 -1.32 5.99
N LYS A 66 -9.56 -1.17 4.86
CA LYS A 66 -10.06 -2.28 4.03
C LYS A 66 -9.45 -2.13 2.64
N VAL A 67 -8.51 -3.01 2.31
CA VAL A 67 -7.83 -3.06 1.03
C VAL A 67 -8.50 -4.11 0.13
N ALA A 68 -8.90 -3.69 -1.07
CA ALA A 68 -9.50 -4.55 -2.09
C ALA A 68 -8.82 -4.28 -3.44
N GLY A 69 -7.74 -5.01 -3.71
CA GLY A 69 -6.91 -4.83 -4.91
C GLY A 69 -6.32 -3.43 -4.97
N ALA A 70 -6.77 -2.63 -5.95
CA ALA A 70 -6.36 -1.25 -6.15
C ALA A 70 -7.22 -0.23 -5.37
N ASN A 71 -8.07 -0.67 -4.43
CA ASN A 71 -8.92 0.22 -3.64
C ASN A 71 -8.58 0.12 -2.14
N LEU A 72 -8.72 1.23 -1.44
CA LEU A 72 -8.55 1.36 0.01
C LEU A 72 -9.69 2.19 0.58
N LYS A 73 -10.45 1.59 1.50
CA LYS A 73 -11.35 2.33 2.39
C LYS A 73 -10.72 2.49 3.75
N GLN A 74 -10.84 3.67 4.33
CA GLN A 74 -10.24 3.99 5.62
C GLN A 74 -11.24 4.71 6.53
N SER A 75 -11.20 4.39 7.82
CA SER A 75 -11.78 5.20 8.90
C SER A 75 -10.71 5.48 9.96
N LEU A 76 -10.68 6.69 10.50
CA LEU A 76 -9.71 7.16 11.48
C LEU A 76 -10.45 8.04 12.48
N GLN A 77 -10.45 7.59 13.71
CA GLN A 77 -10.97 8.36 14.82
C GLN A 77 -9.79 8.77 15.69
N CYS A 78 -9.65 10.08 15.90
CA CYS A 78 -8.67 10.63 16.82
C CYS A 78 -9.36 11.56 17.83
N ALA A 79 -8.96 11.45 19.10
CA ALA A 79 -9.50 12.25 20.19
C ALA A 79 -8.40 12.67 21.18
N SER A 80 -8.42 13.95 21.53
CA SER A 80 -7.62 14.63 22.55
C SER A 80 -8.58 15.25 23.57
N ASP A 81 -8.07 16.09 24.48
CA ASP A 81 -8.89 16.68 25.53
C ASP A 81 -9.83 17.76 24.98
N SER A 82 -9.35 18.58 24.03
CA SER A 82 -10.17 19.63 23.39
C SER A 82 -10.61 19.29 21.96
N TYR A 83 -9.95 18.32 21.32
CA TYR A 83 -10.06 18.11 19.88
C TYR A 83 -10.46 16.68 19.50
N LYS A 84 -11.40 16.55 18.55
CA LYS A 84 -11.81 15.27 17.96
C LYS A 84 -12.04 15.39 16.45
N PHE A 85 -11.56 14.39 15.71
CA PHE A 85 -11.86 14.25 14.29
C PHE A 85 -12.10 12.78 13.92
N LEU A 86 -13.00 12.59 12.96
CA LEU A 86 -13.57 11.34 12.45
C LEU A 86 -13.44 11.34 10.91
N LEU A 87 -12.26 10.96 10.45
CA LEU A 87 -11.91 10.95 9.03
C LEU A 87 -12.33 9.63 8.39
N SER A 88 -13.01 9.69 7.26
CA SER A 88 -13.24 8.55 6.37
C SER A 88 -12.69 8.84 4.98
N SER A 89 -12.15 7.85 4.29
CA SER A 89 -11.73 8.00 2.89
C SER A 89 -12.01 6.75 2.05
N ASP A 90 -12.17 6.99 0.74
CA ASP A 90 -12.28 5.97 -0.29
C ASP A 90 -11.29 6.34 -1.41
N VAL A 91 -10.32 5.46 -1.64
CA VAL A 91 -9.13 5.74 -2.45
C VAL A 91 -8.93 4.64 -3.48
N THR A 92 -8.68 5.03 -4.73
CA THR A 92 -8.35 4.12 -5.83
C THR A 92 -6.95 4.41 -6.36
N SER A 93 -6.24 3.35 -6.75
CA SER A 93 -4.89 3.40 -7.32
C SER A 93 -4.89 3.08 -8.81
N GLN A 94 -4.04 3.77 -9.55
CA GLN A 94 -3.64 3.46 -10.93
C GLN A 94 -2.11 3.43 -10.99
N GLY A 95 -1.54 2.22 -10.89
CA GLY A 95 -0.11 2.08 -10.59
C GLY A 95 0.18 2.66 -9.21
N ASP A 96 1.21 3.52 -9.13
CA ASP A 96 1.60 4.19 -7.88
C ASP A 96 0.83 5.49 -7.63
N ARG A 97 0.03 5.97 -8.58
CA ARG A 97 -0.78 7.19 -8.43
C ARG A 97 -2.13 6.84 -7.80
N ILE A 98 -2.54 7.62 -6.81
CA ILE A 98 -3.81 7.44 -6.12
C ILE A 98 -4.65 8.71 -6.15
N SER A 99 -5.96 8.52 -6.14
CA SER A 99 -6.95 9.58 -6.03
C SER A 99 -8.18 9.07 -5.27
N GLY A 100 -8.94 9.97 -4.68
CA GLY A 100 -10.15 9.58 -3.98
C GLY A 100 -10.84 10.73 -3.27
N ASN A 101 -11.77 10.37 -2.40
CA ASN A 101 -12.53 11.32 -1.59
C ASN A 101 -12.28 11.06 -0.11
N TRP A 102 -12.43 12.11 0.68
CA TRP A 102 -12.40 12.03 2.13
C TRP A 102 -13.48 12.90 2.75
N SER A 103 -13.88 12.55 3.96
CA SER A 103 -14.82 13.30 4.77
C SER A 103 -14.40 13.34 6.23
N GLU A 104 -14.65 14.48 6.88
CA GLU A 104 -14.50 14.67 8.31
C GLU A 104 -15.88 14.98 8.92
N ALA A 105 -16.39 14.04 9.70
CA ALA A 105 -17.75 14.10 10.19
C ALA A 105 -17.98 15.19 11.27
N SER A 106 -17.00 15.49 12.13
CA SER A 106 -17.21 16.43 13.25
C SER A 106 -17.45 17.88 12.80
N ARG A 107 -17.00 18.21 11.59
CA ARG A 107 -17.11 19.55 10.99
C ARG A 107 -17.84 19.55 9.65
N ASN A 108 -18.40 18.42 9.24
CA ASN A 108 -19.06 18.24 7.95
C ASN A 108 -18.21 18.72 6.75
N VAL A 109 -16.91 18.42 6.79
CA VAL A 109 -15.97 18.78 5.72
C VAL A 109 -15.82 17.60 4.79
N ASN A 110 -15.90 17.85 3.49
CA ASN A 110 -15.73 16.83 2.47
C ASN A 110 -14.78 17.36 1.41
N GLY A 111 -13.99 16.47 0.84
CA GLY A 111 -12.95 16.86 -0.08
C GLY A 111 -12.42 15.73 -0.93
N GLU A 112 -11.38 16.08 -1.67
CA GLU A 112 -10.67 15.18 -2.57
C GLU A 112 -9.23 15.00 -2.08
N LEU A 113 -8.64 13.86 -2.45
CA LEU A 113 -7.24 13.57 -2.22
C LEU A 113 -6.60 13.05 -3.50
N GLN A 114 -5.32 13.36 -3.63
CA GLN A 114 -4.48 12.88 -4.72
C GLN A 114 -3.06 12.70 -4.22
N GLY A 115 -2.33 11.74 -4.80
CA GLY A 115 -0.96 11.49 -4.40
C GLY A 115 -0.41 10.19 -4.92
N THR A 116 0.45 9.55 -4.12
CA THR A 116 1.10 8.29 -4.45
C THR A 116 1.04 7.27 -3.33
N ALA A 117 1.02 5.99 -3.69
CA ALA A 117 1.07 4.88 -2.76
C ALA A 117 1.98 3.77 -3.30
N GLY A 118 2.80 3.19 -2.42
CA GLY A 118 3.68 2.09 -2.74
C GLY A 118 4.74 1.88 -1.66
N ASN A 119 5.32 0.68 -1.61
CA ASN A 119 6.42 0.36 -0.69
C ASN A 119 6.12 0.67 0.79
N GLY A 120 4.87 0.45 1.22
CA GLY A 120 4.42 0.72 2.59
C GLY A 120 4.25 2.21 2.93
N GLN A 121 4.36 3.11 1.95
CA GLN A 121 4.18 4.54 2.12
C GLN A 121 3.02 5.07 1.26
N ILE A 122 2.28 6.03 1.82
CA ILE A 122 1.26 6.82 1.13
C ILE A 122 1.58 8.28 1.37
N ASP A 123 1.71 9.06 0.30
CA ASP A 123 1.87 10.51 0.36
C ASP A 123 0.73 11.15 -0.42
N VAL A 124 -0.10 11.94 0.25
CA VAL A 124 -1.27 12.57 -0.37
C VAL A 124 -1.37 14.03 0.00
N PHE A 125 -1.90 14.80 -0.95
CA PHE A 125 -2.42 16.12 -0.71
C PHE A 125 -3.94 16.05 -0.67
N VAL A 126 -4.54 16.59 0.38
CA VAL A 126 -5.98 16.63 0.58
C VAL A 126 -6.47 18.07 0.49
N GLN A 127 -7.63 18.26 -0.12
CA GLN A 127 -8.25 19.58 -0.29
C GLN A 127 -9.75 19.51 -0.05
N ALA A 128 -10.28 20.55 0.57
CA ALA A 128 -11.70 20.86 0.71
C ALA A 128 -11.88 22.38 0.67
N ALA A 129 -13.12 22.88 0.65
CA ALA A 129 -13.37 24.31 0.71
C ALA A 129 -12.72 24.93 1.97
N GLY A 130 -11.73 25.82 1.78
CA GLY A 130 -11.02 26.48 2.87
C GLY A 130 -10.04 25.61 3.66
N PHE A 131 -9.75 24.38 3.23
CA PHE A 131 -8.82 23.49 3.91
C PHE A 131 -7.92 22.74 2.92
N ALA A 132 -6.63 22.67 3.24
CA ALA A 132 -5.67 21.85 2.50
C ALA A 132 -4.58 21.33 3.44
N ALA A 133 -4.17 20.08 3.25
CA ALA A 133 -3.11 19.46 4.05
C ALA A 133 -2.29 18.47 3.24
N SER A 134 -1.02 18.31 3.62
CA SER A 134 -0.19 17.19 3.19
C SER A 134 -0.24 16.10 4.26
N ILE A 135 -0.43 14.86 3.83
CA ILE A 135 -0.49 13.69 4.70
C ILE A 135 0.50 12.66 4.21
N THR A 136 1.30 12.13 5.13
CA THR A 136 2.14 10.98 4.89
C THR A 136 1.77 9.87 5.86
N LEU A 137 1.61 8.65 5.34
CA LEU A 137 1.45 7.44 6.11
C LEU A 137 2.57 6.49 5.76
N ARG A 138 3.20 5.87 6.76
CA ARG A 138 4.23 4.84 6.56
C ARG A 138 3.93 3.64 7.43
N THR A 139 4.06 2.45 6.86
CA THR A 139 3.95 1.18 7.56
C THR A 139 5.30 0.46 7.53
N ASN A 140 5.65 -0.16 8.65
CA ASN A 140 6.79 -1.07 8.77
C ASN A 140 6.35 -2.23 9.66
N GLY A 141 6.04 -3.37 9.03
CA GLY A 141 5.42 -4.51 9.69
C GLY A 141 4.13 -4.10 10.41
N ASN A 142 4.10 -4.26 11.73
CA ASN A 142 2.95 -3.96 12.56
C ASN A 142 2.96 -2.53 13.14
N LYS A 143 3.87 -1.66 12.69
CA LYS A 143 3.93 -0.26 13.10
C LYS A 143 3.51 0.66 11.96
N GLN A 144 2.72 1.68 12.28
CA GLN A 144 2.31 2.72 11.35
C GLN A 144 2.62 4.09 11.95
N VAL A 145 3.09 5.00 11.11
CA VAL A 145 3.23 6.41 11.45
C VAL A 145 2.36 7.22 10.49
N VAL A 146 1.61 8.18 11.05
CA VAL A 146 0.79 9.12 10.30
C VAL A 146 1.23 10.53 10.64
N GLN A 147 1.57 11.30 9.61
CA GLN A 147 1.88 12.71 9.71
C GLN A 147 0.91 13.53 8.88
N ILE A 148 0.41 14.62 9.46
CA ILE A 148 -0.43 15.60 8.77
C ILE A 148 0.22 16.96 8.98
N SER A 149 0.28 17.77 7.92
CA SER A 149 0.70 19.18 7.98
C SER A 149 -0.28 20.05 7.20
N SER A 150 -0.71 21.14 7.81
CA SER A 150 -1.65 22.08 7.20
C SER A 150 -1.35 23.52 7.63
N LYS A 151 -1.95 24.49 6.92
CA LYS A 151 -1.92 25.91 7.30
C LYS A 151 -3.17 26.38 8.04
N GLY A 152 -4.13 25.48 8.26
CA GLY A 152 -5.39 25.77 8.96
C GLY A 152 -5.24 25.77 10.48
N GLU A 153 -6.36 25.51 11.16
CA GLU A 153 -6.43 25.41 12.62
C GLU A 153 -5.59 24.25 13.16
N ILE A 154 -5.66 23.08 12.52
CA ILE A 154 -4.73 21.97 12.76
C ILE A 154 -3.44 22.25 11.99
N ARG A 155 -2.34 22.54 12.67
CA ARG A 155 -1.04 22.80 12.02
C ARG A 155 -0.26 21.53 11.75
N GLY A 156 -0.32 20.58 12.68
CA GLY A 156 0.42 19.35 12.58
C GLY A 156 -0.20 18.21 13.36
N VAL A 157 -0.10 16.99 12.85
CA VAL A 157 -0.46 15.78 13.59
C VAL A 157 0.66 14.78 13.40
N ASN A 158 1.10 14.14 14.49
CA ASN A 158 2.06 13.04 14.45
C ASN A 158 1.54 11.90 15.30
N ILE A 159 1.24 10.75 14.68
CA ILE A 159 0.66 9.58 15.35
C ILE A 159 1.54 8.37 15.08
N THR A 160 1.80 7.57 16.11
CA THR A 160 2.35 6.23 15.96
C THR A 160 1.32 5.22 16.43
N MET A 161 1.00 4.26 15.56
CA MET A 161 0.04 3.19 15.80
C MET A 161 0.69 1.82 15.65
N SER A 162 0.10 0.85 16.32
CA SER A 162 0.39 -0.57 16.13
C SER A 162 -0.86 -1.29 15.64
N LYS A 163 -0.66 -2.34 14.85
CA LYS A 163 -1.73 -3.22 14.38
C LYS A 163 -2.34 -3.96 15.59
N THR A 164 -3.67 -4.11 15.60
CA THR A 164 -4.44 -4.74 16.68
C THR A 164 -5.16 -5.99 16.21
#